data_AF-A0A6A5DMN7-F1
#
_entry.id   AF-A0A6A5DMN7-F1
#
_cell.length_a   1.000
_cell.length_b   1.000
_cell.length_c   1.000
_cell.angle_alpha   90.00
_cell.angle_beta   90.00
_cell.angle_gamma   90.00
#
_symmetry.space_group_name_H-M   'P 1'
#
loop_
_entity.id
_entity.type
_entity.pdbx_description
1 polymer ?
#
loop_
_entity_poly.entity_id
_entity_poly.type
_entity_poly.pdbx_seq_one_letter_code
_entity_poly.pdbx_strand_id
1 'polypeptide(L)'
;MSSSFPPLPVCALCPAAGLDASNQASTHELTIPNDLIGCIIGRQGTKINEIRQMSGAQIKIANAMEGSSERQITITGTPANISLAQYLINARFRDVAAMWNDPSSMTTS
;
A
#
# COMPACT_ATOMS: atom_id res chain seq x y z
N MET A 1 -32.02 -19.02 39.41
CA MET A 1 -30.55 -19.20 39.50
C MET A 1 -29.95 -18.99 38.12
N SER A 2 -29.02 -18.04 38.04
CA SER A 2 -28.09 -17.69 36.95
C SER A 2 -28.52 -17.82 35.49
N SER A 3 -28.96 -16.69 34.95
CA SER A 3 -28.61 -16.24 33.61
C SER A 3 -27.09 -16.16 33.45
N SER A 4 -26.49 -17.00 32.62
CA SER A 4 -25.10 -16.85 32.16
C SER A 4 -25.12 -16.59 30.66
N PHE A 5 -25.14 -15.30 30.33
CA PHE A 5 -24.91 -14.78 28.99
C PHE A 5 -23.43 -14.42 28.92
N PRO A 6 -22.62 -14.99 28.02
CA PRO A 6 -21.23 -14.59 27.89
C PRO A 6 -21.16 -13.15 27.34
N PRO A 7 -20.36 -12.24 27.94
CA PRO A 7 -20.08 -10.96 27.31
C PRO A 7 -19.23 -11.19 26.05
N LEU A 8 -19.61 -10.51 24.97
CA LEU A 8 -18.86 -10.44 23.72
C LEU A 8 -17.44 -9.94 23.99
N PRO A 9 -16.43 -10.35 23.19
CA PRO A 9 -15.11 -9.77 23.27
C PRO A 9 -15.16 -8.29 22.83
N VAL A 10 -15.05 -7.41 23.83
CA VAL A 10 -14.70 -6.00 23.66
C VAL A 10 -13.18 -5.89 23.47
N CYS A 11 -12.70 -6.12 22.26
CA CYS A 11 -11.34 -5.81 21.82
C CYS A 11 -11.42 -5.60 20.29
N ALA A 12 -11.07 -4.47 19.68
CA ALA A 12 -10.26 -3.37 20.14
C ALA A 12 -10.69 -2.07 19.42
N LEU A 13 -10.35 -0.96 20.08
CA LEU A 13 -10.39 0.42 19.62
C LEU A 13 -10.23 0.57 18.08
N CYS A 14 -11.26 1.12 17.43
CA CYS A 14 -11.06 2.01 16.29
C CYS A 14 -11.17 3.44 16.84
N PRO A 15 -10.06 4.12 17.18
CA PRO A 15 -10.15 5.49 17.62
C PRO A 15 -10.38 6.42 16.42
N ALA A 16 -11.48 7.17 16.51
CA ALA A 16 -11.62 8.55 16.04
C ALA A 16 -11.30 8.86 14.56
N ALA A 17 -12.35 8.89 13.72
CA ALA A 17 -12.41 9.84 12.60
C ALA A 17 -13.20 11.09 13.04
N GLY A 18 -12.68 11.78 14.06
CA GLY A 18 -13.10 13.11 14.44
C GLY A 18 -12.10 14.13 13.89
N LEU A 19 -12.56 15.01 13.01
CA LEU A 19 -12.14 16.42 12.86
C LEU A 19 -10.80 16.86 13.50
N ASP A 20 -9.67 16.65 12.83
CA ASP A 20 -8.52 17.57 12.87
C ASP A 20 -7.81 17.57 11.50
N ALA A 21 -7.99 18.65 10.75
CA ALA A 21 -7.53 18.80 9.37
C ALA A 21 -6.15 19.50 9.28
N SER A 22 -5.25 19.36 10.24
CA SER A 22 -3.91 19.92 10.10
C SER A 22 -2.87 19.10 10.85
N ASN A 23 -2.22 18.19 10.11
CA ASN A 23 -1.03 17.41 10.52
C ASN A 23 -1.30 16.05 11.20
N GLN A 24 -2.46 15.43 10.98
CA GLN A 24 -2.61 13.99 11.25
C GLN A 24 -1.88 13.18 10.18
N ALA A 25 -0.80 12.52 10.60
CA ALA A 25 -0.17 11.50 9.79
C ALA A 25 -1.21 10.41 9.46
N SER A 26 -1.57 10.32 8.19
CA SER A 26 -2.46 9.27 7.67
C SER A 26 -1.63 8.03 7.35
N THR A 27 -2.31 6.88 7.22
CA THR A 27 -1.69 5.65 6.76
C THR A 27 -2.48 5.12 5.58
N HIS A 28 -1.78 4.71 4.53
CA HIS A 28 -2.37 4.19 3.31
C HIS A 28 -1.74 2.85 2.95
N GLU A 29 -2.56 1.85 2.67
CA GLU A 29 -2.10 0.50 2.36
C GLU A 29 -2.41 0.16 0.90
N LEU A 30 -1.39 -0.29 0.19
CA LEU A 30 -1.45 -0.69 -1.21
C LEU A 30 -1.04 -2.16 -1.33
N THR A 31 -1.74 -2.92 -2.14
CA THR A 31 -1.39 -4.32 -2.43
C THR A 31 -0.87 -4.41 -3.85
N ILE A 32 0.34 -4.96 -4.02
CA ILE A 32 1.00 -5.06 -5.33
C ILE A 32 1.54 -6.48 -5.52
N PRO A 33 1.30 -7.14 -6.67
CA PRO A 33 1.88 -8.44 -7.01
C PRO A 33 3.41 -8.47 -6.91
N ASN A 34 3.97 -9.58 -6.43
CA ASN A 34 5.41 -9.79 -6.26
C ASN A 34 6.17 -9.74 -7.59
N ASP A 35 5.52 -10.09 -8.70
CA ASP A 35 6.09 -9.95 -10.04
C ASP A 35 6.36 -8.48 -10.40
N LEU A 36 5.52 -7.57 -9.90
CA LEU A 36 5.58 -6.14 -10.21
C LEU A 36 6.33 -5.34 -9.13
N ILE A 37 6.29 -5.79 -7.87
CA ILE A 37 6.94 -5.11 -6.75
C ILE A 37 8.45 -4.98 -6.97
N GLY A 38 9.10 -5.98 -7.57
CA GLY A 38 10.53 -5.94 -7.87
C GLY A 38 10.91 -4.78 -8.79
N CYS A 39 10.05 -4.47 -9.76
CA CYS A 39 10.23 -3.33 -10.66
C CYS A 39 10.04 -1.98 -9.94
N ILE A 40 9.09 -1.91 -8.99
CA ILE A 40 8.84 -0.69 -8.18
C ILE A 40 9.95 -0.44 -7.16
N ILE A 41 10.44 -1.49 -6.51
CA ILE A 41 11.56 -1.41 -5.55
C ILE A 41 12.85 -1.01 -6.28
N GLY A 42 13.04 -1.52 -7.50
CA GLY A 42 14.23 -1.33 -8.31
C GLY A 42 15.41 -2.17 -7.83
N ARG A 43 16.49 -2.20 -8.63
CA ARG A 43 17.73 -2.88 -8.25
C ARG A 43 18.22 -2.36 -6.90
N GLN A 44 18.45 -3.26 -5.94
CA GLN A 44 18.92 -2.93 -4.58
C GLN A 44 18.00 -2.00 -3.77
N GLY A 45 16.74 -1.80 -4.17
CA GLY A 45 15.84 -0.88 -3.48
C GLY A 45 16.08 0.60 -3.78
N THR A 46 16.89 0.94 -4.78
CA THR A 46 17.19 2.33 -5.13
C THR A 46 15.91 3.12 -5.49
N LYS A 47 14.97 2.52 -6.23
CA LYS A 47 13.77 3.22 -6.70
C LYS A 47 12.79 3.48 -5.56
N ILE A 48 12.53 2.51 -4.68
CA ILE A 48 11.69 2.76 -3.50
C ILE A 48 12.34 3.75 -2.52
N ASN A 49 13.68 3.76 -2.46
CA ASN A 49 14.41 4.73 -1.64
C ASN A 49 14.31 6.15 -2.22
N GLU A 50 14.30 6.28 -3.54
CA GLU A 50 14.01 7.54 -4.22
C GLU A 50 12.57 7.99 -3.94
N ILE A 51 11.58 7.10 -4.04
CA ILE A 51 10.17 7.44 -3.80
C ILE A 51 9.93 7.93 -2.37
N ARG A 52 10.52 7.29 -1.35
CA ARG A 52 10.40 7.78 0.04
C ARG A 52 11.07 9.15 0.22
N GLN A 53 12.17 9.41 -0.50
CA GLN A 53 12.91 10.67 -0.39
C GLN A 53 12.19 11.81 -1.13
N MET A 54 11.59 11.52 -2.29
CA MET A 54 10.76 12.45 -3.04
C MET A 54 9.47 12.79 -2.30
N SER A 55 8.80 11.77 -1.74
CA SER A 55 7.54 11.94 -1.00
C SER A 55 7.74 12.46 0.41
N GLY A 56 8.88 12.20 1.05
CA GLY A 56 9.03 12.39 2.48
C GLY A 56 8.05 11.54 3.31
N ALA A 57 7.44 10.51 2.72
CA ALA A 57 6.55 9.58 3.40
C ALA A 57 7.32 8.36 3.91
N GLN A 58 6.86 7.79 5.01
CA GLN A 58 7.41 6.57 5.56
C GLN A 58 6.77 5.37 4.83
N ILE A 59 7.56 4.66 4.03
CA ILE A 59 7.08 3.52 3.24
C ILE A 59 7.61 2.23 3.87
N LYS A 60 6.69 1.35 4.25
CA LYS A 60 6.95 0.05 4.86
C LYS A 60 6.40 -1.03 3.94
N ILE A 61 7.20 -2.04 3.68
CA ILE A 61 6.83 -3.14 2.80
C ILE A 61 6.66 -4.37 3.69
N ALA A 62 5.45 -4.93 3.72
CA ALA A 62 5.18 -6.17 4.43
C ALA A 62 5.78 -7.35 3.66
N ASN A 63 6.02 -8.46 4.36
CA ASN A 63 6.39 -9.71 3.69
C ASN A 63 5.20 -10.22 2.86
N ALA A 64 5.52 -10.90 1.75
CA ALA A 64 4.50 -11.67 1.05
C ALA A 64 4.00 -12.76 2.02
N MET A 65 2.69 -12.85 2.21
CA MET A 65 2.10 -13.93 2.99
C MET A 65 2.40 -15.26 2.29
N GLU A 66 2.66 -16.31 3.06
CA GLU A 66 2.89 -17.66 2.57
C GLU A 66 1.68 -18.15 1.74
N GLY A 67 1.84 -18.14 0.40
CA GLY A 67 0.78 -18.45 -0.57
C GLY A 67 0.23 -17.24 -1.35
N SER A 68 0.67 -16.02 -1.04
CA SER A 68 0.25 -14.81 -1.74
C SER A 68 1.25 -14.39 -2.81
N SER A 69 0.79 -14.29 -4.06
CA SER A 69 1.51 -13.62 -5.15
C SER A 69 1.50 -12.10 -5.03
N GLU A 70 1.04 -11.54 -3.91
CA GLU A 70 0.99 -10.09 -3.67
C GLU A 70 1.68 -9.68 -2.37
N ARG A 71 2.01 -8.40 -2.29
CA ARG A 71 2.76 -7.79 -1.23
C ARG A 71 2.11 -6.47 -0.82
N GLN A 72 1.92 -6.28 0.48
CA GLN A 72 1.35 -5.07 1.02
C GLN A 72 2.44 -4.02 1.26
N ILE A 73 2.12 -2.78 0.90
CA ILE A 73 2.94 -1.59 1.11
C ILE A 73 2.11 -0.64 1.97
N THR A 74 2.63 -0.32 3.15
CA THR A 74 2.03 0.63 4.08
C THR A 74 2.80 1.94 3.97
N ILE A 75 2.11 3.03 3.64
CA ILE A 75 2.66 4.37 3.51
C ILE A 75 2.09 5.22 4.64
N THR A 76 2.94 5.74 5.51
CA THR A 76 2.55 6.57 6.66
C THR A 76 3.20 7.95 6.54
N GLY A 77 2.42 9.01 6.71
CA GLY A 77 2.92 10.38 6.61
C GLY A 77 1.81 11.41 6.49
N THR A 78 2.14 12.64 6.12
CA THR A 78 1.11 13.63 5.83
C THR A 78 0.31 13.23 4.57
N PRO A 79 -0.95 13.66 4.43
CA PRO A 79 -1.76 13.34 3.25
C PRO A 79 -1.11 13.82 1.94
N ALA A 80 -0.38 14.94 1.97
CA ALA A 80 0.39 15.43 0.83
C ALA A 80 1.53 14.45 0.44
N ASN A 81 2.31 14.00 1.43
CA ASN A 81 3.41 13.08 1.22
C ASN A 81 2.90 11.71 0.73
N ILE A 82 1.82 11.21 1.33
CA ILE A 82 1.19 9.95 0.93
C ILE A 82 0.67 10.04 -0.50
N SER A 83 -0.04 11.11 -0.86
CA SER A 83 -0.57 11.30 -2.21
C SER A 83 0.54 11.27 -3.26
N LEU A 84 1.68 11.89 -2.95
CA LEU A 84 2.84 11.88 -3.83
C LEU A 84 3.49 10.49 -3.92
N ALA A 85 3.72 9.82 -2.79
CA ALA A 85 4.25 8.45 -2.76
C ALA A 85 3.36 7.48 -3.54
N GLN A 86 2.05 7.55 -3.30
CA GLN A 86 1.04 6.74 -3.96
C GLN A 86 1.00 7.02 -5.46
N TYR A 87 1.06 8.28 -5.88
CA TYR A 87 1.15 8.64 -7.30
C TYR A 87 2.40 8.02 -7.96
N LEU A 88 3.57 8.13 -7.32
CA LEU A 88 4.82 7.58 -7.85
C LEU A 88 4.78 6.05 -7.95
N ILE A 89 4.26 5.38 -6.91
CA ILE A 89 4.10 3.92 -6.89
C ILE A 89 3.10 3.49 -7.96
N ASN A 90 1.93 4.13 -8.02
CA ASN A 90 0.89 3.84 -9.01
C ASN A 90 1.36 4.14 -10.43
N ALA A 91 2.16 5.17 -10.67
CA ALA A 91 2.71 5.46 -11.99
C ALA A 91 3.60 4.30 -12.46
N ARG A 92 4.45 3.77 -11.58
CA ARG A 92 5.28 2.59 -11.89
C ARG A 92 4.48 1.31 -12.04
N PHE A 93 3.49 1.13 -11.18
CA PHE A 93 2.57 0.02 -11.30
C PHE A 93 1.83 0.07 -12.64
N ARG A 94 1.28 1.23 -13.02
CA ARG A 94 0.56 1.43 -14.28
C ARG A 94 1.44 1.23 -15.49
N ASP A 95 2.71 1.57 -15.45
CA ASP A 95 3.62 1.35 -16.59
C ASP A 95 3.74 -0.15 -16.88
N VAL A 96 4.01 -0.96 -15.85
CA VAL A 96 4.13 -2.42 -16.02
C VAL A 96 2.76 -3.09 -16.16
N ALA A 97 1.75 -2.60 -15.46
CA ALA A 97 0.38 -3.09 -15.59
C ALA A 97 -0.22 -2.71 -16.94
N ALA A 98 0.14 -1.60 -17.56
CA ALA A 98 -0.27 -1.27 -18.93
C ALA A 98 0.39 -2.22 -19.94
N MET A 99 1.62 -2.68 -19.69
CA MET A 99 2.21 -3.77 -20.48
C MET A 99 1.47 -5.10 -20.31
N TRP A 100 0.77 -5.30 -19.19
CA TRP A 100 0.03 -6.54 -18.89
C TRP A 100 -1.47 -6.47 -19.23
N ASN A 101 -2.09 -5.30 -19.13
CA ASN A 101 -3.55 -5.11 -19.21
C ASN A 101 -4.07 -4.83 -20.62
N ASP A 102 -3.26 -5.07 -21.67
CA ASP A 102 -3.68 -4.93 -23.06
C ASP A 102 -3.78 -6.32 -23.74
N PRO A 103 -4.97 -6.98 -23.72
CA PRO A 103 -5.19 -8.23 -24.45
C PRO A 103 -5.10 -8.07 -25.98
N SER A 104 -4.89 -6.84 -26.49
CA SER A 104 -4.80 -6.52 -27.92
C SER A 104 -3.38 -6.58 -28.48
N SER A 105 -2.34 -6.69 -27.65
CA SER A 105 -0.95 -6.82 -28.12
C SER A 105 -0.59 -8.26 -28.55
N MET A 106 -1.54 -9.19 -28.43
CA MET A 106 -1.41 -10.61 -28.79
C MET A 106 -2.31 -10.98 -29.98
N THR A 107 -2.40 -10.12 -30.99
CA THR A 107 -2.69 -10.56 -32.37
C THR A 107 -2.21 -9.51 -33.37
N THR A 108 -1.82 -9.96 -34.57
CA THR A 108 -1.11 -9.25 -35.65
C THR A 108 0.41 -9.39 -35.49
N SER A 109 1.02 -10.43 -36.04
CA SER A 109 0.96 -10.81 -37.46
C SER A 109 1.19 -12.30 -37.72
#